data_AF-B8BSS9-F1
#
_entry.id   AF-B8BSS9-F1
#
_cell.length_a   1.000
_cell.length_b   1.000
_cell.length_c   1.000
_cell.angle_alpha   90.00
_cell.angle_beta   90.00
_cell.angle_gamma   90.00
#
_symmetry.space_group_name_H-M   'P 1'
#
loop_
_entity.id
_entity.type
_entity.pdbx_description
1 polymer ?
#
loop_
_entity_poly.entity_id
_entity_poly.type
_entity_poly.pdbx_seq_one_letter_code
_entity_poly.pdbx_strand_id
1 'polypeptide(L)'
;MNNVLNGTDESIVGLGADYCRALSASLFASDFDRVEIVELSSDDNWLEILDGGEVDVIAGAILDFGSHVTPSNETETGLSGLAFSQPYFYGNDDTNLFSQSKSPTSPRAMATSEHDADWRTFVFWVVAASFWAEENEITPNMYT
;
A
#
# COMPACT_ATOMS: atom_id res chain seq x y z
N MET A 1 31.48 5.27 -7.37
CA MET A 1 31.05 5.49 -8.76
C MET A 1 30.20 4.31 -9.17
N ASN A 2 29.05 4.57 -9.81
CA ASN A 2 28.05 3.64 -10.39
C ASN A 2 26.92 3.25 -9.41
N ASN A 3 25.63 3.43 -9.65
CA ASN A 3 24.89 4.02 -10.78
C ASN A 3 23.69 4.79 -10.21
N VAL A 4 23.54 6.06 -10.60
CA VAL A 4 22.31 6.83 -10.45
C VAL A 4 21.42 6.43 -11.62
N LEU A 5 20.27 5.80 -11.37
CA LEU A 5 19.21 5.80 -12.35
C LEU A 5 18.59 7.20 -12.31
N ASN A 6 18.97 8.00 -13.31
CA ASN A 6 18.33 9.27 -13.64
C ASN A 6 16.90 8.93 -14.13
N GLY A 7 15.96 8.76 -13.20
CA GLY A 7 14.54 8.80 -13.49
C GLY A 7 14.11 10.25 -13.53
N THR A 8 14.08 10.85 -14.72
CA THR A 8 13.41 12.14 -14.93
C THR A 8 11.92 11.93 -14.73
N ASP A 9 11.39 12.15 -13.52
CA ASP A 9 9.95 12.38 -13.27
C ASP A 9 9.02 11.48 -14.12
N GLU A 10 9.41 10.20 -14.23
CA GLU A 10 8.69 9.22 -15.03
C GLU A 10 7.54 8.82 -14.13
N SER A 11 6.40 9.51 -14.30
CA SER A 11 5.17 9.34 -13.52
C SER A 11 5.08 7.91 -13.01
N ILE A 12 5.32 7.68 -11.72
CA ILE A 12 5.22 6.34 -11.16
C ILE A 12 3.77 5.89 -11.37
N VAL A 13 3.58 4.98 -12.32
CA VAL A 13 2.26 4.53 -12.78
C VAL A 13 1.97 3.15 -12.23
N GLY A 14 0.70 2.87 -11.94
CA GLY A 14 0.23 1.57 -11.48
C GLY A 14 -0.74 1.68 -10.33
N LEU A 15 -1.46 0.60 -10.07
CA LEU A 15 -2.57 0.57 -9.11
C LEU A 15 -2.16 1.03 -7.70
N GLY A 16 -0.96 0.65 -7.24
CA GLY A 16 -0.45 1.11 -5.94
C GLY A 16 -0.23 2.63 -5.90
N ALA A 17 0.37 3.20 -6.94
CA ALA A 17 0.57 4.64 -7.06
C ALA A 17 -0.77 5.40 -7.17
N ASP A 18 -1.75 4.84 -7.86
CA ASP A 18 -3.09 5.41 -7.97
C ASP A 18 -3.81 5.42 -6.63
N TYR A 19 -3.65 4.39 -5.80
CA TYR A 19 -4.17 4.41 -4.42
C TYR A 19 -3.44 5.43 -3.53
N CYS A 20 -2.11 5.60 -3.66
CA CYS A 20 -1.39 6.66 -2.95
C CYS A 20 -1.90 8.06 -3.35
N ARG A 21 -2.15 8.29 -4.64
CA ARG A 21 -2.77 9.53 -5.13
C ARG A 21 -4.22 9.69 -4.62
N ALA A 22 -4.98 8.60 -4.53
CA ALA A 22 -6.34 8.61 -4.00
C ALA A 22 -6.36 8.98 -2.50
N LEU A 23 -5.39 8.49 -1.71
CA LEU A 23 -5.20 8.88 -0.31
C LEU A 23 -4.91 10.37 -0.21
N SER A 24 -3.97 10.88 -1.00
CA SER A 24 -3.65 12.32 -1.06
C SER A 24 -4.88 13.15 -1.41
N ALA A 25 -5.59 12.81 -2.48
CA ALA A 25 -6.79 13.52 -2.90
C ALA A 25 -7.89 13.48 -1.82
N SER A 26 -8.03 12.36 -1.10
CA SER A 26 -9.01 12.21 -0.03
C SER A 26 -8.67 13.06 1.21
N LEU A 27 -7.38 13.20 1.52
CA LEU A 27 -6.90 13.95 2.67
C LEU A 27 -6.78 15.46 2.39
N PHE A 28 -6.37 15.83 1.19
CA PHE A 28 -5.97 17.19 0.83
C PHE A 28 -6.92 17.86 -0.17
N ALA A 29 -8.23 17.73 0.05
CA ALA A 29 -9.25 18.44 -0.72
C ALA A 29 -9.09 18.27 -2.26
N SER A 30 -8.93 17.02 -2.69
CA SER A 30 -8.76 16.60 -4.09
C SER A 30 -7.42 16.95 -4.74
N ASP A 31 -6.40 17.34 -3.96
CA ASP A 31 -5.03 17.51 -4.43
C ASP A 31 -4.32 16.14 -4.52
N PHE A 32 -4.18 15.60 -5.74
CA PHE A 32 -3.56 14.29 -5.99
C PHE A 32 -2.03 14.34 -6.06
N ASP A 33 -1.43 15.53 -6.13
CA ASP A 33 0.00 15.74 -6.26
C ASP A 33 0.70 15.95 -4.91
N ARG A 34 -0.06 16.03 -3.80
CA ARG A 34 0.46 16.07 -2.42
C ARG A 34 0.84 14.69 -1.89
N VAL A 35 1.57 13.95 -2.70
CA VAL A 35 2.10 12.64 -2.36
C VAL A 35 3.53 12.52 -2.86
N GLU A 36 4.41 12.04 -1.98
CA GLU A 36 5.76 11.62 -2.35
C GLU A 36 5.78 10.11 -2.43
N ILE A 37 6.18 9.58 -3.59
CA ILE A 37 6.27 8.13 -3.81
C ILE A 37 7.73 7.73 -3.72
N VAL A 38 8.05 6.89 -2.74
CA VAL A 38 9.37 6.34 -2.50
C VAL A 38 9.38 4.88 -2.95
N GLU A 39 10.38 4.50 -3.75
CA GLU A 39 10.59 3.10 -4.13
C GLU A 39 11.28 2.36 -2.98
N LEU A 40 10.66 1.29 -2.50
CA LEU A 40 11.18 0.42 -1.44
C LEU A 40 11.71 -0.89 -2.03
N SER A 41 12.74 -1.45 -1.42
CA SER A 41 13.26 -2.77 -1.76
C SER A 41 12.47 -3.87 -1.03
N SER A 42 12.50 -5.08 -1.59
CA SER A 42 11.89 -6.25 -0.94
C SER A 42 12.61 -6.68 0.34
N ASP A 43 13.84 -6.22 0.55
CA ASP A 43 14.66 -6.56 1.71
C ASP A 43 14.50 -5.55 2.85
N ASP A 44 13.69 -4.50 2.64
CA ASP A 44 13.49 -3.42 3.59
C ASP A 44 12.65 -3.87 4.80
N ASN A 45 13.00 -3.36 5.98
CA ASN A 45 12.21 -3.57 7.19
C ASN A 45 11.02 -2.59 7.21
N TRP A 46 9.92 -3.01 6.60
CA TRP A 46 8.72 -2.19 6.42
C TRP A 46 8.15 -1.60 7.72
N LEU A 47 8.21 -2.35 8.83
CA LEU A 47 7.72 -1.86 10.12
C LEU A 47 8.59 -0.71 10.64
N GLU A 48 9.91 -0.83 10.53
CA GLU A 48 10.85 0.22 10.97
C GLU A 48 10.73 1.48 10.12
N ILE A 49 10.47 1.35 8.81
CA ILE A 49 10.27 2.49 7.90
C ILE A 49 8.96 3.22 8.22
N LEU A 50 7.88 2.48 8.49
CA LEU A 50 6.59 3.05 8.88
C LEU A 50 6.64 3.70 10.28
N ASP A 51 7.18 3.00 11.28
CA ASP A 51 7.29 3.52 12.64
C ASP A 51 8.33 4.65 12.75
N GLY A 52 9.35 4.62 11.91
CA GLY A 52 10.35 5.69 11.77
C GLY A 52 9.80 6.94 11.08
N GLY A 53 8.62 6.85 10.45
CA GLY A 53 7.98 7.96 9.73
C GLY A 53 8.68 8.32 8.41
N GLU A 54 9.44 7.40 7.82
CA GLU A 54 10.03 7.59 6.49
C GLU A 54 8.96 7.49 5.40
N VAL A 55 7.96 6.63 5.60
CA VAL A 55 6.73 6.59 4.80
C VAL A 55 5.51 6.45 5.70
N ASP A 56 4.35 6.94 5.26
CA ASP A 56 3.09 6.80 6.00
C ASP A 56 2.33 5.51 5.64
N VAL A 57 2.55 4.99 4.43
CA VAL A 57 1.83 3.83 3.89
C VAL A 57 2.66 3.11 2.84
N ILE A 58 2.57 1.78 2.82
CA ILE A 58 3.21 0.92 1.82
C ILE A 58 2.14 0.39 0.88
N ALA A 59 2.30 0.64 -0.42
CA ALA A 59 1.42 0.10 -1.45
C ALA A 59 1.91 -1.26 -1.97
N GLY A 60 0.98 -2.19 -2.18
CA GLY A 60 1.27 -3.49 -2.81
C GLY A 60 1.88 -4.51 -1.85
N ALA A 61 1.84 -4.24 -0.54
CA ALA A 61 2.34 -5.14 0.49
C ALA A 61 1.60 -6.47 0.43
N ILE A 62 2.35 -7.57 0.50
CA ILE A 62 1.78 -8.92 0.58
C ILE A 62 1.10 -9.05 1.94
N LEU A 63 -0.19 -9.39 1.93
CA LEU A 63 -0.92 -9.65 3.16
C LEU A 63 -0.50 -11.02 3.71
N ASP A 64 0.39 -10.98 4.69
CA ASP A 64 0.84 -12.13 5.46
C ASP A 64 0.43 -11.97 6.93
N PHE A 65 -0.36 -12.92 7.45
CA PHE A 65 -0.80 -12.95 8.84
C PHE A 65 0.38 -12.96 9.84
N GLY A 66 1.57 -13.44 9.45
CA GLY A 66 2.77 -13.39 10.29
C GLY A 66 3.30 -11.98 10.54
N SER A 67 3.06 -11.03 9.62
CA SER A 67 3.50 -9.64 9.74
C SER A 67 2.53 -8.74 10.51
N HIS A 68 1.33 -9.24 10.81
CA HIS A 68 0.29 -8.50 11.52
C HIS A 68 0.58 -8.34 13.02
N VAL A 69 1.35 -9.27 13.61
CA VAL A 69 1.68 -9.25 15.04
C VAL A 69 3.13 -9.66 15.23
N THR A 70 3.95 -8.70 15.63
CA THR A 70 5.37 -8.84 15.92
C THR A 70 5.62 -8.51 17.41
N PRO A 71 6.47 -9.25 18.12
CA PRO A 71 6.85 -8.88 19.49
C PRO A 71 7.53 -7.50 19.50
N SER A 72 7.11 -6.60 20.38
CA SER A 72 7.70 -5.28 20.55
C SER A 72 7.97 -5.00 22.02
N ASN A 73 9.03 -4.24 22.30
CA ASN A 73 9.29 -3.74 23.65
C ASN A 73 8.86 -2.26 23.80
N GLU A 74 8.39 -1.65 22.71
CA GLU A 74 8.07 -0.23 22.61
C GLU A 74 6.57 0.03 22.86
N THR A 75 5.73 -1.01 22.84
CA THR A 75 4.30 -0.92 23.14
C THR A 75 3.91 -1.48 24.51
N GLU A 76 2.87 -0.90 25.12
CA GLU A 76 2.31 -1.38 26.40
C GLU A 76 1.81 -2.83 26.34
N THR A 77 1.40 -3.30 25.15
CA THR A 77 0.93 -4.66 24.91
C THR A 77 2.04 -5.67 24.65
N GLY A 78 3.28 -5.21 24.44
CA GLY A 78 4.40 -6.04 24.02
C GLY A 78 4.31 -6.53 22.57
N LEU A 79 3.41 -5.95 21.78
CA LEU A 79 3.11 -6.32 20.39
C LEU A 79 3.09 -5.06 19.51
N SER A 80 3.74 -5.11 18.35
CA SER A 80 3.71 -4.15 17.25
C SER A 80 3.33 -4.89 15.96
N GLY A 81 3.13 -4.23 14.83
CA GLY A 81 2.84 -4.93 13.58
C GLY A 81 2.34 -4.03 12.46
N LEU A 82 2.04 -4.67 11.34
CA LEU A 82 1.43 -4.02 10.20
C LEU A 82 -0.10 -4.16 10.27
N ALA A 83 -0.78 -3.05 10.03
CA ALA A 83 -2.21 -3.03 9.74
C ALA A 83 -2.43 -2.94 8.23
N PHE A 84 -3.37 -3.74 7.72
CA PHE A 84 -3.62 -3.87 6.29
C PHE A 84 -5.02 -3.37 5.90
N SER A 85 -5.13 -2.78 4.71
CA SER A 85 -6.42 -2.63 4.02
C SER A 85 -6.97 -3.99 3.58
N GLN A 86 -8.20 -4.01 3.05
CA GLN A 86 -8.59 -5.16 2.23
C GLN A 86 -7.68 -5.31 1.00
N PRO A 87 -7.44 -6.53 0.51
CA PRO A 87 -6.65 -6.73 -0.69
C PRO A 87 -7.31 -6.08 -1.91
N TYR A 88 -6.53 -5.35 -2.70
CA TYR A 88 -7.00 -4.74 -3.95
C TYR A 88 -6.41 -5.36 -5.21
N PHE A 89 -5.45 -6.28 -5.06
CA PHE A 89 -4.84 -6.99 -6.18
C PHE A 89 -4.41 -8.38 -5.72
N TYR A 90 -4.52 -9.37 -6.62
CA TYR A 90 -4.05 -10.73 -6.39
C TYR A 90 -3.00 -11.05 -7.45
N GLY A 91 -1.75 -11.17 -7.03
CA GLY A 91 -0.61 -11.32 -7.93
C GLY A 91 0.15 -12.61 -7.70
N ASN A 92 0.75 -13.15 -8.75
CA ASN A 92 1.76 -14.21 -8.58
C ASN A 92 3.08 -13.55 -8.16
N ASP A 93 3.76 -14.13 -7.17
CA ASP A 93 5.13 -13.73 -6.80
C ASP A 93 6.18 -14.44 -7.67
N ASP A 94 5.74 -15.39 -8.51
CA ASP A 94 6.59 -16.06 -9.49
C ASP A 94 6.95 -15.08 -10.61
N THR A 95 8.20 -14.64 -10.64
CA THR A 95 8.77 -13.82 -11.72
C THR A 95 8.93 -14.56 -13.05
N ASN A 96 8.67 -15.87 -13.07
CA ASN A 96 8.81 -16.70 -14.26
C ASN A 96 7.45 -16.89 -14.95
N LEU A 97 7.19 -16.09 -15.98
CA LEU A 97 5.98 -16.15 -16.83
C LEU A 97 5.75 -17.52 -17.51
N PHE A 98 6.76 -18.41 -17.52
CA PHE A 98 6.67 -19.76 -18.09
C PHE A 98 6.56 -20.86 -17.02
N SER A 99 6.57 -20.49 -15.74
CA SER A 99 6.21 -21.38 -14.66
C SER A 99 4.72 -21.66 -14.75
N GLN A 100 4.35 -22.84 -15.25
CA GLN A 100 3.00 -23.38 -15.10
C GLN A 100 2.68 -23.77 -13.63
N SER A 101 3.51 -23.33 -12.67
CA SER A 101 3.12 -23.39 -11.26
C SER A 101 1.94 -22.46 -11.07
N LYS A 102 0.80 -23.06 -10.80
CA LYS A 102 -0.38 -22.40 -10.24
C LYS A 102 -0.06 -22.04 -8.78
N SER A 103 0.98 -21.22 -8.57
CA SER A 103 1.31 -20.71 -7.26
C SER A 103 0.10 -19.93 -6.74
N PRO A 104 -0.22 -20.02 -5.45
CA PRO A 104 -1.30 -19.25 -4.88
C PRO A 104 -1.03 -17.76 -5.16
N THR A 105 -2.01 -17.06 -5.71
CA THR A 105 -1.93 -15.62 -5.91
C THR A 105 -1.87 -14.96 -4.53
N SER A 106 -0.81 -14.22 -4.27
CA SER A 106 -0.63 -13.48 -3.03
C SER A 106 -1.54 -12.25 -3.02
N PRO A 107 -2.40 -12.08 -2.00
CA PRO A 107 -3.18 -10.86 -1.83
C PRO A 107 -2.26 -9.68 -1.55
N ARG A 108 -2.47 -8.58 -2.27
CA ARG A 108 -1.77 -7.30 -2.07
C ARG A 108 -2.70 -6.25 -1.53
N ALA A 109 -2.24 -5.54 -0.50
CA ALA A 109 -3.00 -4.52 0.22
C ALA A 109 -2.15 -3.26 0.48
N MET A 110 -2.77 -2.22 1.02
CA MET A 110 -2.05 -1.10 1.63
C MET A 110 -1.66 -1.52 3.05
N ALA A 111 -0.40 -1.30 3.44
CA ALA A 111 0.08 -1.55 4.80
C ALA A 111 0.43 -0.24 5.50
N THR A 112 0.11 -0.17 6.79
CA THR A 112 0.38 0.97 7.68
C THR A 112 0.94 0.45 9.00
N SER A 113 1.55 1.31 9.80
CA SER A 113 1.85 0.98 11.19
C SER A 113 0.56 0.68 11.95
N GLU A 114 0.55 -0.32 12.80
CA GLU A 114 -0.61 -0.60 13.63
C GLU A 114 -0.85 0.47 14.73
N HIS A 115 0.15 1.30 15.03
CA HIS A 115 0.11 2.25 16.13
C HIS A 115 -0.80 3.46 15.89
N ASP A 116 -1.08 3.79 14.64
CA ASP A 116 -2.00 4.87 14.29
C ASP A 116 -3.37 4.31 13.86
N ALA A 117 -4.28 4.21 14.83
CA ALA A 117 -5.60 3.67 14.62
C ALA A 117 -6.47 4.54 13.69
N ASP A 118 -6.29 5.85 13.71
CA ASP A 118 -7.06 6.78 12.88
C ASP A 118 -6.56 6.70 11.44
N TRP A 119 -5.24 6.73 11.23
CA TRP A 119 -4.61 6.62 9.91
C TRP A 119 -4.91 5.28 9.23
N ARG A 120 -4.70 4.14 9.91
CA ARG A 120 -4.97 2.82 9.31
C ARG A 120 -6.46 2.67 8.95
N THR A 121 -7.35 3.24 9.74
CA THR A 121 -8.80 3.22 9.47
C THR A 121 -9.14 4.07 8.25
N PHE A 122 -8.56 5.27 8.15
CA PHE A 122 -8.70 6.12 6.97
C PHE A 122 -8.22 5.41 5.70
N VAL A 123 -7.00 4.84 5.72
CA VAL A 123 -6.43 4.10 4.59
C VAL A 123 -7.32 2.92 4.19
N PHE A 124 -7.80 2.14 5.16
CA PHE A 124 -8.72 1.04 4.93
C PHE A 124 -9.97 1.51 4.16
N TRP A 125 -10.59 2.61 4.60
CA TRP A 125 -11.84 3.09 4.00
C TRP A 125 -11.65 3.70 2.61
N VAL A 126 -10.50 4.32 2.32
CA VAL A 126 -10.20 4.80 0.95
C VAL A 126 -10.13 3.63 -0.03
N VAL A 127 -9.52 2.52 0.36
CA VAL A 127 -9.53 1.30 -0.46
C VAL A 127 -10.94 0.71 -0.52
N ALA A 128 -11.63 0.57 0.62
CA ALA A 128 -12.98 -0.02 0.67
C ALA A 128 -14.01 0.73 -0.18
N ALA A 129 -13.89 2.06 -0.25
CA ALA A 129 -14.79 2.90 -1.03
C ALA A 129 -14.77 2.57 -2.53
N SER A 130 -13.63 2.20 -3.11
CA SER A 130 -13.57 1.86 -4.54
C SER A 130 -14.35 0.57 -4.85
N PHE A 131 -14.25 -0.43 -3.97
CA PHE A 131 -15.00 -1.68 -4.09
C PHE A 131 -16.49 -1.45 -3.90
N TRP A 132 -16.85 -0.68 -2.86
CA TRP A 132 -18.24 -0.34 -2.63
C TRP A 132 -18.86 0.42 -3.81
N ALA A 133 -18.12 1.35 -4.39
CA ALA A 133 -18.53 2.08 -5.59
C ALA A 133 -18.76 1.12 -6.77
N GLU A 134 -17.83 0.20 -7.04
CA GLU A 134 -17.96 -0.81 -8.09
C GLU A 134 -19.18 -1.71 -7.88
N GLU A 135 -19.36 -2.25 -6.67
CA GLU A 135 -20.49 -3.12 -6.30
C GLU A 135 -21.85 -2.44 -6.45
N ASN A 136 -21.89 -1.11 -6.37
CA ASN A 136 -23.11 -0.29 -6.51
C ASN A 136 -23.18 0.45 -7.85
N GLU A 137 -22.35 0.05 -8.84
CA GLU A 137 -22.33 0.61 -10.19
C GLU A 137 -22.08 2.13 -10.23
N ILE A 138 -21.41 2.67 -9.20
CA ILE A 138 -21.03 4.08 -9.13
C ILE A 138 -19.79 4.27 -9.99
N THR A 139 -20.01 4.87 -11.16
CA THR A 139 -18.94 5.21 -12.11
C THR A 139 -18.87 6.73 -12.28
N PRO A 140 -17.69 7.28 -12.59
CA PRO A 140 -17.59 8.67 -12.98
C PRO A 140 -18.43 8.91 -14.24
N ASN A 141 -19.31 9.91 -14.22
CA ASN A 141 -20.07 10.32 -15.40
C ASN A 141 -19.09 10.87 -16.46
N MET A 142 -18.77 10.05 -17.46
CA MET A 142 -17.84 10.39 -18.56
C MET A 142 -18.44 11.35 -19.61
N TYR A 143 -19.49 12.10 -19.27
CA TYR A 143 -20.17 13.04 -20.16
C TYR A 143 -20.28 14.43 -19.54
N THR A 144 -19.18 15.20 -19.59
CA THR A 144 -19.20 16.67 -19.56
C THR A 144 -18.02 17.21 -20.36
#